data_AF-A0A8J6XLY5-F1
#
_entry.id   AF-A0A8J6XLY5-F1
#
_cell.length_a   1.000
_cell.length_b   1.000
_cell.length_c   1.000
_cell.angle_alpha   90.00
_cell.angle_beta   90.00
_cell.angle_gamma   90.00
#
_symmetry.space_group_name_H-M   'P 1'
#
loop_
_entity.id
_entity.type
_entity.pdbx_description
1 polymer ?
#
loop_
_entity_poly.entity_id
_entity_poly.type
_entity_poly.pdbx_seq_one_letter_code
_entity_poly.pdbx_strand_id
1 'polypeptide(L)'
;MTGAIVVSIALGVLLGAVMGLYLKRKGPQVSLVIVGLCFLVYRLSEIADHYLVQTHGLEFHLEPLLICAAAGFTIQNWSHQGPRLLGAMERNVMRLTEFLSPETLKVPLDGTTKEEILRELVDLICRGSEEPFCDNVYRTIMEREWLMSSGIGQGIALPHGFWTHETPFAAALGIPAQPIEFDSIDGKPVEIIFLLVCNEEHINTKLRALARISRLLHREDFRHGLAASTSVEEAMQVIVDEEARHRI
;
A
#
# COMPACT_ATOMS: atom_id res chain seq x y z
N MET A 1 20.46 -29.33 12.50
CA MET A 1 20.85 -27.91 12.53
C MET A 1 22.35 -27.83 12.73
N THR A 2 23.07 -27.28 11.76
CA THR A 2 24.54 -27.20 11.77
C THR A 2 25.01 -26.26 12.88
N GLY A 3 26.18 -26.55 13.50
CA GLY A 3 26.74 -25.74 14.59
C GLY A 3 26.90 -24.26 14.26
N ALA A 4 27.02 -23.92 12.98
CA ALA A 4 27.02 -22.54 12.48
C ALA A 4 25.74 -21.77 12.84
N ILE A 5 24.56 -22.39 12.77
CA ILE A 5 23.28 -21.74 13.06
C ILE A 5 23.18 -21.37 14.54
N VAL A 6 23.62 -22.27 15.42
CA VAL A 6 23.62 -22.04 16.88
C VAL A 6 24.57 -20.91 17.26
N VAL A 7 25.75 -20.86 16.64
CA VAL A 7 26.73 -19.80 16.83
C VAL A 7 26.20 -18.45 16.34
N SER A 8 25.55 -18.40 15.17
CA SER A 8 24.94 -17.18 14.65
C SER A 8 23.80 -16.65 15.54
N ILE A 9 22.96 -17.53 16.08
CA ILE A 9 21.89 -17.15 17.02
C ILE A 9 22.49 -16.59 18.31
N ALA A 10 23.50 -17.26 18.87
CA ALA A 10 24.16 -16.81 20.10
C ALA A 10 24.84 -15.44 19.93
N LEU A 11 25.50 -15.21 18.79
CA LEU A 11 26.09 -13.93 18.43
C LEU A 11 25.02 -12.83 18.28
N GLY A 12 23.90 -13.14 17.62
CA GLY A 12 22.79 -12.19 17.47
C GLY A 12 22.17 -11.77 18.80
N VAL A 13 21.99 -12.71 19.73
CA VAL A 13 21.48 -12.45 21.09
C VAL A 13 22.45 -11.59 21.90
N LEU A 14 23.75 -11.90 21.86
CA LEU A 14 24.78 -11.14 22.56
C LEU A 14 24.90 -9.70 22.01
N LEU A 15 24.90 -9.56 20.69
CA LEU A 15 24.98 -8.26 20.02
C LEU A 15 23.75 -7.40 20.36
N GLY A 16 22.55 -8.01 20.37
CA GLY A 16 21.33 -7.38 20.86
C GLY A 16 21.48 -6.86 22.29
N ALA A 17 21.97 -7.70 23.21
CA ALA A 17 22.20 -7.37 24.63
C ALA A 17 23.10 -6.16 24.85
N VAL A 18 24.22 -6.11 24.16
CA VAL A 18 25.14 -4.96 24.22
C VAL A 18 24.48 -3.70 23.65
N MET A 19 23.70 -3.85 22.57
CA MET A 19 23.05 -2.74 21.89
C MET A 19 21.92 -2.12 22.73
N GLY A 20 21.05 -2.89 23.37
CA GLY A 20 20.00 -2.29 24.20
C GLY A 20 20.50 -1.64 25.47
N LEU A 21 21.62 -2.11 26.05
CA LEU A 21 22.30 -1.40 27.14
C LEU A 21 22.86 -0.04 26.67
N TYR A 22 23.38 0.02 25.45
CA TYR A 22 23.86 1.25 24.83
C TYR A 22 22.71 2.24 24.53
N LEU A 23 21.62 1.76 23.92
CA LEU A 23 20.44 2.56 23.56
C LEU A 23 19.72 3.14 24.77
N LYS A 24 19.63 2.38 25.88
CA LYS A 24 19.07 2.84 27.16
C LYS A 24 19.83 4.04 27.75
N ARG A 25 21.09 4.25 27.34
CA ARG A 25 22.01 5.23 27.94
C ARG A 25 22.19 6.52 27.13
N LYS A 26 21.89 6.53 25.82
CA LYS A 26 22.35 7.61 24.90
C LYS A 26 21.27 8.46 24.23
N GLY A 27 19.99 8.09 24.24
CA GLY A 27 18.93 8.93 23.63
C GLY A 27 19.09 9.16 22.11
N PRO A 28 18.36 10.12 21.49
CA PRO A 28 17.94 10.16 20.07
C PRO A 28 19.01 10.18 18.96
N GLN A 29 20.30 9.98 19.26
CA GLN A 29 21.36 9.67 18.28
C GLN A 29 21.28 8.23 17.74
N VAL A 30 20.22 7.49 18.10
CA VAL A 30 19.92 6.08 17.76
C VAL A 30 19.87 5.80 16.25
N SER A 31 19.57 6.80 15.43
CA SER A 31 19.45 6.68 13.98
C SER A 31 20.73 6.18 13.30
N LEU A 32 21.92 6.61 13.73
CA LEU A 32 23.20 6.16 13.15
C LEU A 32 23.50 4.69 13.44
N VAL A 33 23.08 4.19 14.60
CA VAL A 33 23.33 2.80 15.02
C VAL A 33 22.38 1.83 14.31
N ILE A 34 21.12 2.23 14.14
CA ILE A 34 20.15 1.47 13.33
C ILE A 34 20.62 1.43 11.88
N VAL A 35 21.07 2.55 11.32
CA VAL A 35 21.64 2.60 9.97
C VAL A 35 22.87 1.70 9.84
N GLY A 36 23.77 1.70 10.84
CA GLY A 36 24.93 0.80 10.88
C GLY A 36 24.55 -0.67 10.96
N LEU A 37 23.49 -1.02 11.71
CA LEU A 37 22.98 -2.39 11.80
C LEU A 37 22.32 -2.85 10.50
N CYS A 38 21.51 -1.99 9.87
CA CYS A 38 20.94 -2.27 8.55
C CYS A 38 22.04 -2.49 7.50
N PHE A 39 23.10 -1.67 7.54
CA PHE A 39 24.25 -1.83 6.63
C PHE A 39 25.01 -3.13 6.88
N LEU A 40 25.19 -3.53 8.14
CA LEU A 40 25.82 -4.81 8.49
C LEU A 40 24.98 -6.00 8.01
N VAL A 41 23.66 -5.96 8.23
CA VAL A 41 22.73 -7.01 7.76
C VAL A 41 22.76 -7.11 6.24
N TYR A 42 22.76 -5.98 5.53
CA TYR A 42 22.91 -5.93 4.08
C TYR A 42 24.23 -6.56 3.59
N ARG A 43 25.37 -6.23 4.22
CA ARG A 43 26.66 -6.81 3.83
C ARG A 43 26.74 -8.31 4.10
N LEU A 44 26.12 -8.78 5.19
CA LEU A 44 26.05 -10.21 5.49
C LEU A 44 25.12 -10.96 4.53
N SER A 45 24.01 -10.34 4.10
CA SER A 45 23.12 -10.94 3.10
C SER A 45 23.79 -11.05 1.74
N GLU A 46 24.55 -10.03 1.34
CA GLU A 46 25.34 -10.02 0.10
C GLU A 46 26.40 -11.14 0.09
N ILE A 47 27.12 -11.32 1.20
CA ILE A 47 28.11 -12.40 1.34
C ILE A 47 27.44 -13.78 1.26
N ALA A 48 26.28 -13.93 1.91
CA ALA A 48 25.53 -15.18 1.90
C ALA A 48 24.99 -15.52 0.51
N ASP A 49 24.43 -14.54 -0.21
CA ASP A 49 23.92 -14.72 -1.57
C ASP A 49 25.06 -15.11 -2.52
N HIS A 50 26.20 -14.41 -2.48
CA HIS A 50 27.35 -14.75 -3.29
C HIS A 50 27.90 -16.16 -3.00
N TYR A 51 27.93 -16.57 -1.73
CA TYR A 51 28.33 -17.93 -1.36
C TYR A 51 27.35 -18.98 -1.92
N LEU A 52 26.04 -18.73 -1.82
CA LEU A 52 25.00 -19.64 -2.28
C LEU A 52 24.96 -19.77 -3.81
N VAL A 53 25.15 -18.66 -4.54
CA VAL A 53 25.28 -18.66 -6.00
C VAL A 53 26.49 -19.49 -6.43
N GLN A 54 27.65 -19.32 -5.78
CA GLN A 54 28.87 -20.04 -6.16
C GLN A 54 28.84 -21.54 -5.83
N THR A 55 28.21 -21.92 -4.72
CA THR A 55 28.21 -23.32 -4.25
C THR A 55 27.02 -24.12 -4.74
N HIS A 56 25.88 -23.48 -4.99
CA HIS A 56 24.62 -24.14 -5.28
C HIS A 56 23.90 -23.62 -6.53
N GLY A 57 24.38 -22.56 -7.18
CA GLY A 57 23.79 -22.04 -8.42
C GLY A 57 22.39 -21.44 -8.25
N LEU A 58 22.03 -21.03 -7.03
CA LEU A 58 20.74 -20.45 -6.70
C LEU A 58 20.89 -18.95 -6.46
N GLU A 59 20.17 -18.12 -7.23
CA GLU A 59 20.09 -16.68 -7.02
C GLU A 59 18.87 -16.35 -6.16
N PHE A 60 19.08 -15.68 -5.02
CA PHE A 60 17.98 -15.21 -4.17
C PHE A 60 18.17 -13.74 -3.80
N HIS A 61 17.22 -12.88 -4.19
CA HIS A 61 17.16 -11.48 -3.74
C HIS A 61 16.66 -11.38 -2.29
N LEU A 62 17.49 -11.77 -1.32
CA LEU A 62 17.17 -11.82 0.11
C LEU A 62 17.29 -10.46 0.82
N GLU A 63 17.89 -9.47 0.17
CA GLU A 63 18.29 -8.19 0.76
C GLU A 63 17.09 -7.40 1.33
N PRO A 64 15.97 -7.22 0.61
CA PRO A 64 14.84 -6.43 1.13
C PRO A 64 14.12 -7.14 2.29
N LEU A 65 14.07 -8.47 2.22
CA LEU A 65 13.40 -9.33 3.20
C LEU A 65 14.17 -9.40 4.52
N LEU A 66 15.50 -9.49 4.45
CA LEU A 66 16.37 -9.52 5.64
C LEU A 66 16.45 -8.16 6.33
N ILE A 67 16.47 -7.07 5.59
CA ILE A 67 16.41 -5.70 6.16
C ILE A 67 15.08 -5.50 6.91
N CYS A 68 13.96 -5.87 6.29
CA CYS A 68 12.64 -5.76 6.91
C CYS A 68 12.49 -6.68 8.14
N ALA A 69 13.00 -7.91 8.08
CA ALA A 69 12.96 -8.85 9.20
C ALA A 69 13.85 -8.39 10.36
N ALA A 70 15.07 -7.91 10.08
CA ALA A 70 15.98 -7.41 11.10
C ALA A 70 15.43 -6.13 11.78
N ALA A 71 14.88 -5.20 10.99
CA ALA A 71 14.23 -4.01 11.52
C ALA A 71 13.00 -4.37 12.35
N GLY A 72 12.13 -5.26 11.84
CA GLY A 72 10.93 -5.72 12.52
C GLY A 72 11.23 -6.44 13.85
N PHE A 73 12.18 -7.38 13.85
CA PHE A 73 12.62 -8.09 15.05
C PHE A 73 13.21 -7.14 16.10
N THR A 74 14.04 -6.18 15.67
CA THR A 74 14.62 -5.18 16.57
C THR A 74 13.53 -4.32 17.21
N ILE A 75 12.52 -3.90 16.44
CA ILE A 75 11.39 -3.13 16.95
C ILE A 75 10.54 -3.96 17.92
N GLN A 76 10.21 -5.21 17.56
CA GLN A 76 9.33 -6.11 18.33
C GLN A 76 9.92 -6.50 19.70
N ASN A 77 11.19 -6.90 19.72
CA ASN A 77 11.75 -7.59 20.89
C ASN A 77 12.54 -6.68 21.84
N TRP A 78 12.99 -5.50 21.40
CA TRP A 78 13.95 -4.70 22.17
C TRP A 78 13.42 -3.34 22.64
N SER A 79 12.34 -2.85 22.06
CA SER A 79 11.65 -1.66 22.56
C SER A 79 10.53 -2.10 23.52
N HIS A 80 10.48 -1.58 24.75
CA HIS A 80 9.28 -1.72 25.60
C HIS A 80 8.06 -1.02 24.95
N GLN A 81 8.29 -0.17 23.95
CA GLN A 81 7.26 0.38 23.09
C GLN A 81 7.07 -0.41 21.80
N GLY A 82 7.77 -1.51 21.54
CA GLY A 82 7.70 -2.30 20.30
C GLY A 82 6.27 -2.71 19.93
N PRO A 83 5.54 -3.42 20.80
CA PRO A 83 4.12 -3.72 20.61
C PRO A 83 3.23 -2.48 20.54
N ARG A 84 3.61 -1.35 21.18
CA ARG A 84 2.89 -0.08 21.08
C ARG A 84 3.19 0.70 19.79
N LEU A 85 4.38 0.55 19.21
CA LEU A 85 4.86 1.14 17.97
C LEU A 85 4.28 0.37 16.79
N LEU A 86 4.34 -0.96 16.82
CA LEU A 86 3.64 -1.82 15.88
C LEU A 86 2.14 -1.66 16.04
N GLY A 87 1.65 -1.69 17.27
CA GLY A 87 0.26 -1.34 17.55
C GLY A 87 -0.08 0.10 17.18
N ALA A 88 0.85 1.07 17.13
CA ALA A 88 0.59 2.44 16.64
C ALA A 88 0.65 2.51 15.11
N MET A 89 1.47 1.69 14.47
CA MET A 89 1.53 1.49 13.02
C MET A 89 0.27 0.74 12.54
N GLU A 90 -0.26 -0.18 13.33
CA GLU A 90 -1.52 -0.90 13.13
C GLU A 90 -2.73 -0.04 13.53
N ARG A 91 -2.66 0.77 14.60
CA ARG A 91 -3.73 1.70 15.01
C ARG A 91 -3.85 2.92 14.11
N ASN A 92 -2.84 3.25 13.31
CA ASN A 92 -2.90 4.25 12.23
C ASN A 92 -3.08 3.59 10.86
N VAL A 93 -3.79 2.45 10.80
CA VAL A 93 -4.31 1.97 9.53
C VAL A 93 -5.41 2.93 9.11
N MET A 94 -5.08 3.76 8.11
CA MET A 94 -6.02 4.62 7.41
C MET A 94 -7.25 3.82 7.02
N ARG A 95 -8.43 4.35 7.33
CA ARG A 95 -9.71 3.77 6.93
C ARG A 95 -10.12 4.25 5.55
N LEU A 96 -10.84 3.42 4.80
CA LEU A 96 -11.47 3.84 3.55
C LEU A 96 -12.46 4.99 3.82
N THR A 97 -13.22 4.89 4.92
CA THR A 97 -14.17 5.94 5.35
C THR A 97 -13.52 7.26 5.76
N GLU A 98 -12.20 7.36 5.86
CA GLU A 98 -11.50 8.65 6.06
C GLU A 98 -11.36 9.45 4.76
N PHE A 99 -11.50 8.81 3.60
CA PHE A 99 -11.28 9.45 2.30
C PHE A 99 -12.30 9.07 1.22
N LEU A 100 -13.24 8.20 1.54
CA LEU A 100 -14.41 7.90 0.72
C LEU A 100 -15.67 8.28 1.48
N SER A 101 -16.55 8.97 0.77
CA SER A 101 -17.89 9.35 1.17
C SER A 101 -18.88 9.05 0.04
N PRO A 102 -20.20 9.05 0.30
CA PRO A 102 -21.20 8.84 -0.75
C PRO A 102 -21.04 9.75 -1.97
N GLU A 103 -20.52 10.97 -1.78
CA GLU A 103 -20.29 11.95 -2.84
C GLU A 103 -19.09 11.60 -3.73
N THR A 104 -18.19 10.73 -3.26
CA THR A 104 -17.00 10.24 -3.98
C THR A 104 -17.17 8.82 -4.51
N LEU A 105 -18.37 8.27 -4.38
CA LEU A 105 -18.74 6.97 -4.93
C LEU A 105 -19.68 7.13 -6.11
N LYS A 106 -19.55 6.25 -7.10
CA LYS A 106 -20.54 6.11 -8.16
C LYS A 106 -20.80 4.65 -8.49
N VAL A 107 -22.05 4.23 -8.30
CA VAL A 107 -22.53 2.85 -8.40
C VAL A 107 -23.97 2.86 -8.93
N PRO A 108 -24.24 2.33 -10.14
CA PRO A 108 -23.26 1.98 -11.14
C PRO A 108 -22.59 3.23 -11.76
N LEU A 109 -21.42 3.05 -12.36
CA LEU A 109 -20.87 4.01 -13.33
C LEU A 109 -21.73 4.01 -14.61
N ASP A 110 -21.85 5.19 -15.23
CA ASP A 110 -22.55 5.37 -16.51
C ASP A 110 -21.65 5.04 -17.71
N GLY A 111 -20.33 5.27 -17.57
CA GLY A 111 -19.35 4.99 -18.61
C GLY A 111 -19.23 3.51 -18.95
N THR A 112 -18.95 3.22 -20.23
CA THR A 112 -18.83 1.85 -20.77
C THR A 112 -17.45 1.54 -21.34
N THR A 113 -16.56 2.54 -21.32
CA THR A 113 -15.17 2.44 -21.75
C THR A 113 -14.24 2.93 -20.65
N LYS A 114 -12.97 2.52 -20.70
CA LYS A 114 -11.91 2.95 -19.77
C LYS A 114 -11.85 4.49 -19.67
N GLU A 115 -11.87 5.16 -20.81
CA GLU A 115 -11.81 6.63 -20.92
C GLU A 115 -13.02 7.30 -20.25
N GLU A 116 -14.23 6.81 -20.55
CA GLU A 116 -15.47 7.36 -19.98
C GLU A 116 -15.51 7.20 -18.45
N ILE A 117 -15.18 6.01 -17.92
CA ILE A 117 -15.22 5.78 -16.49
C ILE A 117 -14.13 6.57 -15.74
N LEU A 118 -12.95 6.73 -16.34
CA LEU A 118 -11.89 7.55 -15.75
C LEU A 118 -12.29 9.03 -15.74
N ARG A 119 -12.95 9.52 -16.79
CA ARG A 119 -13.49 10.88 -16.82
C ARG A 119 -14.52 11.08 -15.73
N GLU A 120 -15.47 10.17 -15.64
CA GLU A 120 -16.55 10.19 -14.65
C GLU A 120 -16.04 10.21 -13.21
N LEU A 121 -15.01 9.41 -12.89
CA LEU A 121 -14.37 9.41 -11.58
C LEU A 121 -13.57 10.68 -11.29
N VAL A 122 -12.91 11.27 -12.31
CA VAL A 122 -12.22 12.55 -12.16
C VAL A 122 -13.22 13.68 -11.89
N ASP A 123 -14.33 13.73 -12.63
CA ASP A 123 -15.38 14.73 -12.44
C ASP A 123 -16.02 14.61 -11.05
N LEU A 124 -16.08 13.39 -10.51
CA LEU A 124 -16.58 13.13 -9.15
C LEU A 124 -15.69 13.78 -8.08
N ILE A 125 -14.38 13.59 -8.16
CA ILE A 125 -13.43 14.14 -7.18
C ILE A 125 -13.12 15.63 -7.40
N CYS A 126 -13.32 16.15 -8.61
CA CYS A 126 -13.14 17.56 -8.94
C CYS A 126 -14.45 18.37 -8.83
N ARG A 127 -15.52 17.77 -8.29
CA ARG A 127 -16.81 18.45 -8.15
C ARG A 127 -16.64 19.75 -7.34
N GLY A 128 -16.98 20.87 -7.96
CA GLY A 128 -16.83 22.21 -7.36
C GLY A 128 -15.56 22.95 -7.78
N SER A 129 -14.64 22.29 -8.47
CA SER A 129 -13.49 22.91 -9.15
C SER A 129 -13.88 23.40 -10.55
N GLU A 130 -13.02 24.21 -11.18
CA GLU A 130 -13.24 24.69 -12.54
C GLU A 130 -12.96 23.60 -13.60
N GLU A 131 -13.72 23.59 -14.70
CA GLU A 131 -13.59 22.58 -15.76
C GLU A 131 -12.15 22.42 -16.31
N PRO A 132 -11.38 23.51 -16.57
CA PRO A 132 -10.00 23.37 -17.04
C PRO A 132 -9.09 22.65 -16.05
N PHE A 133 -9.39 22.69 -14.76
CA PHE A 133 -8.68 21.92 -13.74
C PHE A 133 -9.03 20.44 -13.85
N CYS A 134 -10.31 20.09 -13.92
CA CYS A 134 -10.80 18.72 -14.10
C CYS A 134 -10.18 18.06 -15.35
N ASP A 135 -10.16 18.79 -16.47
CA ASP A 135 -9.55 18.35 -17.73
C ASP A 135 -8.06 18.03 -17.58
N ASN A 136 -7.33 18.86 -16.84
CA ASN A 136 -5.91 18.65 -16.62
C ASN A 136 -5.63 17.42 -15.74
N VAL A 137 -6.45 17.22 -14.70
CA VAL A 137 -6.38 16.02 -13.85
C VAL A 137 -6.67 14.78 -14.68
N TYR A 138 -7.74 14.79 -15.47
CA TYR A 138 -8.11 13.68 -16.35
C TYR A 138 -6.99 13.34 -17.34
N ARG A 139 -6.44 14.35 -18.02
CA ARG A 139 -5.30 14.16 -18.93
C ARG A 139 -4.10 13.53 -18.21
N THR A 140 -3.76 14.02 -17.02
CA THR A 140 -2.63 13.49 -16.24
C THR A 140 -2.83 12.01 -15.87
N ILE A 141 -4.07 11.62 -15.53
CA ILE A 141 -4.42 10.22 -15.26
C ILE A 141 -4.30 9.38 -16.53
N MET A 142 -4.88 9.85 -17.65
CA MET A 142 -4.84 9.14 -18.93
C MET A 142 -3.42 8.96 -19.48
N GLU A 143 -2.57 9.96 -19.37
CA GLU A 143 -1.16 9.87 -19.79
C GLU A 143 -0.43 8.75 -19.04
N ARG A 144 -0.71 8.58 -17.73
CA ARG A 144 -0.14 7.47 -16.94
C ARG A 144 -0.74 6.12 -17.33
N GLU A 145 -2.06 6.07 -17.53
CA GLU A 145 -2.78 4.86 -17.89
C GLU A 145 -2.35 4.32 -19.27
N TRP A 146 -2.03 5.19 -20.22
CA TRP A 146 -1.49 4.81 -21.53
C TRP A 146 -0.07 4.26 -21.48
N LEU A 147 0.76 4.71 -20.52
CA LEU A 147 2.10 4.15 -20.34
C LEU A 147 2.04 2.72 -19.80
N MET A 148 1.12 2.46 -18.88
CA MET A 148 0.90 1.15 -18.28
C MET A 148 -0.49 1.11 -17.66
N SER A 149 -1.27 0.06 -17.98
CA SER A 149 -2.56 -0.15 -17.35
C SER A 149 -2.44 -0.22 -15.83
N SER A 150 -3.37 0.43 -15.14
CA SER A 150 -3.53 0.33 -13.69
C SER A 150 -4.47 -0.81 -13.27
N GLY A 151 -4.93 -1.63 -14.22
CA GLY A 151 -5.63 -2.89 -13.98
C GLY A 151 -4.68 -3.92 -13.38
N ILE A 152 -4.75 -4.12 -12.06
CA ILE A 152 -3.85 -5.01 -11.31
C ILE A 152 -4.30 -6.48 -11.30
N GLY A 153 -5.41 -6.78 -11.98
CA GLY A 153 -6.02 -8.09 -12.07
C GLY A 153 -7.06 -8.34 -10.97
N GLN A 154 -7.67 -9.53 -11.00
CA GLN A 154 -8.79 -9.91 -10.11
C GLN A 154 -9.98 -8.95 -10.15
N GLY A 155 -10.25 -8.32 -11.30
CA GLY A 155 -11.36 -7.38 -11.45
C GLY A 155 -11.10 -6.00 -10.84
N ILE A 156 -9.83 -5.61 -10.60
CA ILE A 156 -9.48 -4.37 -9.90
C ILE A 156 -8.63 -3.45 -10.79
N ALA A 157 -8.95 -2.16 -10.78
CA ALA A 157 -8.07 -1.09 -11.24
C ALA A 157 -7.77 -0.07 -10.14
N LEU A 158 -6.54 0.45 -10.13
CA LEU A 158 -6.10 1.51 -9.21
C LEU A 158 -5.51 2.73 -9.96
N PRO A 159 -6.29 3.43 -10.80
CA PRO A 159 -5.81 4.62 -11.49
C PRO A 159 -5.36 5.67 -10.50
N HIS A 160 -4.21 6.31 -10.76
CA HIS A 160 -3.66 7.27 -9.80
C HIS A 160 -2.76 8.31 -10.46
N GLY A 161 -2.73 9.50 -9.88
CA GLY A 161 -2.00 10.64 -10.43
C GLY A 161 -1.60 11.67 -9.39
N PHE A 162 -1.09 12.79 -9.89
CA PHE A 162 -0.87 14.00 -9.12
C PHE A 162 -1.78 15.11 -9.63
N TRP A 163 -2.13 16.03 -8.75
CA TRP A 163 -2.83 17.27 -9.09
C TRP A 163 -2.22 18.44 -8.31
N THR A 164 -2.64 19.66 -8.62
CA THR A 164 -2.28 20.86 -7.85
C THR A 164 -3.58 21.50 -7.37
N HIS A 165 -4.11 21.00 -6.24
CA HIS A 165 -5.36 21.45 -5.66
C HIS A 165 -5.18 21.86 -4.20
N GLU A 166 -6.06 22.71 -3.68
CA GLU A 166 -6.12 23.04 -2.25
C GLU A 166 -6.44 21.82 -1.38
N THR A 167 -7.20 20.87 -1.94
CA THR A 167 -7.43 19.54 -1.36
C THR A 167 -6.20 18.67 -1.61
N PRO A 168 -5.44 18.29 -0.58
CA PRO A 168 -4.12 17.67 -0.78
C PRO A 168 -4.18 16.22 -1.28
N PHE A 169 -5.30 15.54 -1.07
CA PHE A 169 -5.55 14.15 -1.44
C PHE A 169 -7.04 13.94 -1.66
N ALA A 170 -7.40 13.24 -2.73
CA ALA A 170 -8.76 12.81 -2.99
C ALA A 170 -8.77 11.40 -3.60
N ALA A 171 -9.86 10.69 -3.38
CA ALA A 171 -10.09 9.40 -4.00
C ALA A 171 -11.56 9.25 -4.38
N ALA A 172 -11.83 8.40 -5.36
CA ALA A 172 -13.17 7.98 -5.72
C ALA A 172 -13.22 6.46 -5.91
N LEU A 173 -14.40 5.90 -5.71
CA LEU A 173 -14.71 4.50 -5.97
C LEU A 173 -15.82 4.42 -7.03
N GLY A 174 -15.54 3.69 -8.10
CA GLY A 174 -16.50 3.36 -9.14
C GLY A 174 -16.72 1.86 -9.25
N ILE A 175 -17.98 1.46 -9.40
CA ILE A 175 -18.38 0.09 -9.74
C ILE A 175 -19.21 0.20 -11.02
N PRO A 176 -18.77 -0.38 -12.16
CA PRO A 176 -19.50 -0.29 -13.41
C PRO A 176 -20.70 -1.23 -13.41
N ALA A 177 -21.71 -0.92 -14.24
CA ALA A 177 -22.88 -1.79 -14.39
C ALA A 177 -22.53 -3.17 -14.96
N GLN A 178 -21.45 -3.26 -15.74
CA GLN A 178 -20.88 -4.49 -16.28
C GLN A 178 -19.35 -4.41 -16.22
N PRO A 179 -18.64 -5.54 -16.09
CA PRO A 179 -17.18 -5.54 -16.11
C PRO A 179 -16.62 -4.87 -17.38
N ILE A 180 -15.63 -3.99 -17.23
CA ILE A 180 -15.08 -3.15 -18.31
C ILE A 180 -13.70 -3.66 -18.74
N GLU A 181 -13.45 -3.69 -20.05
CA GLU A 181 -12.10 -3.97 -20.57
C GLU A 181 -11.14 -2.86 -20.13
N PHE A 182 -10.05 -3.25 -19.49
CA PHE A 182 -9.14 -2.32 -18.84
C PHE A 182 -7.66 -2.61 -19.13
N ASP A 183 -7.35 -3.53 -20.06
CA ASP A 183 -5.98 -3.99 -20.33
C ASP A 183 -5.27 -4.49 -19.06
N SER A 184 -6.02 -5.15 -18.18
CA SER A 184 -5.50 -5.63 -16.89
C SER A 184 -4.34 -6.60 -17.09
N ILE A 185 -3.44 -6.67 -16.11
CA ILE A 185 -2.25 -7.55 -16.15
C ILE A 185 -2.60 -9.04 -16.33
N ASP A 186 -3.78 -9.47 -15.88
CA ASP A 186 -4.28 -10.85 -16.01
C ASP A 186 -5.24 -11.04 -17.21
N GLY A 187 -5.42 -10.00 -18.04
CA GLY A 187 -6.30 -9.99 -19.21
C GLY A 187 -7.79 -10.08 -18.87
N LYS A 188 -8.20 -9.84 -17.61
CA LYS A 188 -9.61 -9.86 -17.20
C LYS A 188 -10.19 -8.45 -17.14
N PRO A 189 -11.50 -8.29 -17.40
CA PRO A 189 -12.18 -7.02 -17.22
C PRO A 189 -12.22 -6.62 -15.74
N VAL A 190 -12.42 -5.32 -15.49
CA VAL A 190 -12.44 -4.71 -14.17
C VAL A 190 -13.87 -4.47 -13.69
N GLU A 191 -14.10 -4.75 -12.41
CA GLU A 191 -15.37 -4.62 -11.70
C GLU A 191 -15.31 -3.57 -10.59
N ILE A 192 -14.11 -3.17 -10.14
CA ILE A 192 -13.91 -2.22 -9.06
C ILE A 192 -12.77 -1.28 -9.42
N ILE A 193 -13.02 0.03 -9.39
CA ILE A 193 -12.05 1.06 -9.70
C ILE A 193 -11.90 1.99 -8.51
N PHE A 194 -10.68 2.10 -7.96
CA PHE A 194 -10.34 3.19 -7.04
C PHE A 194 -9.41 4.19 -7.73
N LEU A 195 -9.90 5.41 -7.97
CA LEU A 195 -9.09 6.53 -8.47
C LEU A 195 -8.47 7.26 -7.28
N LEU A 196 -7.16 7.56 -7.33
CA LEU A 196 -6.46 8.33 -6.28
C LEU A 196 -5.60 9.46 -6.84
N VAL A 197 -5.78 10.67 -6.33
CA VAL A 197 -4.97 11.84 -6.67
C VAL A 197 -4.41 12.50 -5.42
N CYS A 198 -3.23 13.11 -5.54
CA CYS A 198 -2.65 13.89 -4.44
C CYS A 198 -1.76 15.00 -4.98
N ASN A 199 -1.46 15.98 -4.13
CA ASN A 199 -0.34 16.88 -4.36
C ASN A 199 0.98 16.11 -4.16
N GLU A 200 2.08 16.58 -4.77
CA GLU A 200 3.39 15.91 -4.67
C GLU A 200 3.87 15.72 -3.22
N GLU A 201 3.64 16.73 -2.38
CA GLU A 201 3.98 16.72 -0.95
C GLU A 201 3.22 15.64 -0.14
N HIS A 202 2.12 15.13 -0.69
CA HIS A 202 1.20 14.19 -0.02
C HIS A 202 1.30 12.76 -0.56
N ILE A 203 2.40 12.44 -1.25
CA ILE A 203 2.66 11.09 -1.78
C ILE A 203 2.55 10.00 -0.70
N ASN A 204 3.02 10.27 0.53
CA ASN A 204 2.93 9.33 1.65
C ASN A 204 1.49 9.01 2.04
N THR A 205 0.56 9.96 1.89
CA THR A 205 -0.87 9.74 2.13
C THR A 205 -1.46 8.83 1.06
N LYS A 206 -1.16 9.09 -0.23
CA LYS A 206 -1.58 8.22 -1.33
C LYS A 206 -1.04 6.80 -1.20
N LEU A 207 0.23 6.62 -0.82
CA LEU A 207 0.82 5.30 -0.60
C LEU A 207 0.15 4.53 0.55
N ARG A 208 -0.20 5.22 1.65
CA ARG A 208 -0.97 4.59 2.75
C ARG A 208 -2.37 4.19 2.31
N ALA A 209 -3.05 5.02 1.52
CA ALA A 209 -4.36 4.70 0.95
C ALA A 209 -4.29 3.48 0.02
N LEU A 210 -3.33 3.45 -0.91
CA LEU A 210 -3.09 2.29 -1.79
C LEU A 210 -2.81 1.01 -1.01
N ALA A 211 -1.95 1.07 0.01
CA ALA A 211 -1.66 -0.08 0.87
C ALA A 211 -2.89 -0.55 1.65
N ARG A 212 -3.77 0.36 2.07
CA ARG A 212 -5.05 0.02 2.70
C ARG A 212 -5.98 -0.67 1.71
N ILE A 213 -6.22 -0.06 0.56
CA ILE A 213 -7.11 -0.57 -0.50
C ILE A 213 -6.64 -1.97 -0.92
N SER A 214 -5.37 -2.12 -1.28
CA SER A 214 -4.79 -3.39 -1.71
C SER A 214 -5.02 -4.50 -0.68
N ARG A 215 -4.76 -4.23 0.60
CA ARG A 215 -4.95 -5.21 1.68
C ARG A 215 -6.41 -5.63 1.87
N LEU A 216 -7.36 -4.69 1.72
CA LEU A 216 -8.78 -5.02 1.81
C LEU A 216 -9.23 -5.82 0.58
N LEU A 217 -8.79 -5.44 -0.61
CA LEU A 217 -9.14 -6.11 -1.86
C LEU A 217 -8.56 -7.53 -2.01
N HIS A 218 -7.53 -7.89 -1.25
CA HIS A 218 -7.07 -9.28 -1.15
C HIS A 218 -8.11 -10.21 -0.51
N ARG A 219 -9.07 -9.66 0.25
CA ARG A 219 -10.14 -10.44 0.87
C ARG A 219 -11.25 -10.65 -0.15
N GLU A 220 -11.43 -11.90 -0.54
CA GLU A 220 -12.39 -12.29 -1.57
C GLU A 220 -13.83 -11.87 -1.24
N ASP A 221 -14.28 -12.08 0.01
CA ASP A 221 -15.61 -11.66 0.46
C ASP A 221 -15.85 -10.15 0.31
N PHE A 222 -14.83 -9.34 0.64
CA PHE A 222 -14.93 -7.88 0.53
C PHE A 222 -14.97 -7.44 -0.94
N ARG A 223 -14.10 -8.02 -1.76
CA ARG A 223 -14.03 -7.74 -3.20
C ARG A 223 -15.34 -8.13 -3.89
N HIS A 224 -15.87 -9.32 -3.64
CA HIS A 224 -17.15 -9.75 -4.21
C HIS A 224 -18.32 -8.91 -3.68
N GLY A 225 -18.32 -8.54 -2.39
CA GLY A 225 -19.34 -7.65 -1.83
C GLY A 225 -19.37 -6.27 -2.51
N LEU A 226 -18.20 -5.68 -2.75
CA LEU A 226 -18.09 -4.43 -3.51
C LEU A 226 -18.56 -4.60 -4.96
N ALA A 227 -18.03 -5.58 -5.69
CA ALA A 227 -18.39 -5.80 -7.10
C ALA A 227 -19.90 -6.09 -7.30
N ALA A 228 -20.56 -6.69 -6.31
CA ALA A 228 -22.00 -6.98 -6.35
C ALA A 228 -22.89 -5.80 -5.91
N SER A 229 -22.32 -4.69 -5.44
CA SER A 229 -23.10 -3.54 -4.97
C SER A 229 -23.80 -2.84 -6.14
N THR A 230 -25.09 -2.57 -5.99
CA THR A 230 -25.94 -1.94 -7.03
C THR A 230 -26.28 -0.49 -6.72
N SER A 231 -25.88 0.00 -5.55
CA SER A 231 -26.05 1.39 -5.12
C SER A 231 -24.87 1.88 -4.29
N VAL A 232 -24.77 3.20 -4.15
CA VAL A 232 -23.75 3.85 -3.30
C VAL A 232 -23.94 3.43 -1.84
N GLU A 233 -25.19 3.32 -1.38
CA GLU A 233 -25.52 2.90 -0.02
C GLU A 233 -25.04 1.48 0.27
N GLU A 234 -25.23 0.54 -0.67
CA GLU A 234 -24.75 -0.83 -0.54
C GLU A 234 -23.22 -0.89 -0.49
N ALA A 235 -22.54 -0.19 -1.41
CA ALA A 235 -21.08 -0.15 -1.44
C ALA A 235 -20.49 0.47 -0.16
N MET A 236 -21.09 1.56 0.35
CA MET A 236 -20.70 2.17 1.62
C MET A 236 -20.93 1.20 2.79
N GLN A 237 -22.03 0.47 2.81
CA GLN A 237 -22.32 -0.50 3.85
C GLN A 237 -21.29 -1.64 3.86
N VAL A 238 -20.92 -2.17 2.69
CA VAL A 238 -19.85 -3.17 2.55
C VAL A 238 -18.52 -2.66 3.11
N ILE A 239 -18.16 -1.41 2.80
CA ILE A 239 -16.95 -0.76 3.35
C ILE A 239 -17.04 -0.69 4.88
N VAL A 240 -18.12 -0.13 5.42
CA VAL A 240 -18.29 0.08 6.86
C VAL A 240 -18.26 -1.25 7.63
N ASP A 241 -18.94 -2.28 7.12
CA ASP A 241 -18.98 -3.60 7.74
C ASP A 241 -17.60 -4.26 7.76
N GLU A 242 -16.84 -4.16 6.66
CA GLU A 242 -15.49 -4.68 6.63
C GLU A 242 -14.56 -3.93 7.58
N GLU A 243 -14.65 -2.60 7.66
CA GLU A 243 -13.85 -1.82 8.61
C GLU A 243 -14.25 -2.05 10.08
N ALA A 244 -15.50 -2.43 10.35
CA ALA A 244 -15.96 -2.81 11.68
C ALA A 244 -15.42 -4.18 12.12
N ARG A 245 -15.31 -5.15 11.20
CA ARG A 245 -14.74 -6.49 11.48
C ARG A 245 -13.28 -6.44 11.92
N HIS A 246 -12.52 -5.44 11.49
CA HIS A 246 -11.08 -5.30 11.76
C HIS A 246 -10.74 -4.26 12.83
N ARG A 247 -11.62 -4.08 13.82
CA ARG A 247 -11.40 -3.18 14.97
C ARG A 247 -10.57 -3.77 16.13
N ILE A 248 -9.87 -4.89 15.92
CA ILE A 248 -9.16 -5.62 16.98
C ILE A 248 -7.65 -5.56 16.78
#